data_AF-A0A3N3DY28-F1
#
_entry.id   AF-A0A3N3DY28-F1
#
_cell.length_a   1.000
_cell.length_b   1.000
_cell.length_c   1.000
_cell.angle_alpha   90.00
_cell.angle_beta   90.00
_cell.angle_gamma   90.00
#
_symmetry.space_group_name_H-M   'P 1'
#
loop_
_entity.id
_entity.type
_entity.pdbx_description
1 polymer ?
#
loop_
_entity_poly.entity_id
_entity_poly.type
_entity_poly.pdbx_seq_one_letter_code
_entity_poly.pdbx_strand_id
1 'polypeptide(L)'
;MPHQSQTSLLKQRRFLPYFITQFFGAFNDNIFKNVLLLFVAFAGANALPVSSNLFINLAAGLFILPFFLFSASAGILADKYEKSWFIRKVKLAEIAIMTLGAIGFITQSYLILLFLLFLMGTQSAFFGPVKYALLPQQLKPNELVPGNALVETGTFLAILIGTLGAGVIASAENANYVAAVCVVLFALFGYASSRHIPQAPASAPEIKFRWQPIKHTKQTLAIAKADRVVFQSLMAISWFWFLGAAYLTQFPNFTKIYLNGNESAVSFLLALFSVGIAIGSLACDKLSNHRIEVGIVPIGSFGITIFGWLMASSIPSTLPQFENFTQFISHQELWSVFAYLLLLGASGGVFIVPLYALMQQRAKASQRAQVVAALNIYNSLFMVGSAVLGIVCLSVLELSIPQLFLLLAALNLLVACYLFIQVPIFVVRFLVWMITHTIYRVKHKNLHHLPEKGGALIVCNHVSYMDALLLSAVCPRLIRFVMEEDYANLPPLRRFLKRAGVIPISAERRNTIRRAFNEVEQALSEGHIVCIFPEGRLTADGEMNEFMRGMDIVLRRSPVPVIPMAIKGLWGSYFSRYKGSACQGRPSRFWSRIEIEAGEPVNPQDANTQLMHKKVAELRGDWR
;
A
#
# COMPACT_ATOMS: atom_id res chain seq x y z
N MET A 1 -13.36 12.63 18.05
CA MET A 1 -12.76 13.79 17.35
C MET A 1 -13.46 13.96 16.02
N PRO A 2 -13.84 15.18 15.60
CA PRO A 2 -14.58 15.37 14.35
C PRO A 2 -13.73 14.97 13.15
N HIS A 3 -14.36 14.24 12.23
CA HIS A 3 -13.77 13.69 11.00
C HIS A 3 -13.11 14.79 10.16
N GLN A 4 -11.78 14.83 10.09
CA GLN A 4 -11.08 15.63 9.09
C GLN A 4 -11.18 14.91 7.75
N SER A 5 -11.98 15.44 6.81
CA SER A 5 -12.05 14.88 5.45
C SER A 5 -10.68 14.94 4.78
N GLN A 6 -10.38 14.00 3.88
CA GLN A 6 -9.13 13.98 3.10
C GLN A 6 -8.82 15.33 2.45
N THR A 7 -9.84 15.99 1.89
CA THR A 7 -9.75 17.29 1.24
C THR A 7 -9.30 18.41 2.19
N SER A 8 -9.43 18.23 3.50
CA SER A 8 -8.92 19.17 4.49
C SER A 8 -7.39 19.23 4.49
N LEU A 9 -6.68 18.14 4.16
CA LEU A 9 -5.21 18.13 4.07
C LEU A 9 -4.70 19.04 2.96
N LEU A 10 -5.40 19.11 1.82
CA LEU A 10 -5.07 20.03 0.73
C LEU A 10 -5.24 21.51 1.11
N LYS A 11 -5.93 21.83 2.22
CA LYS A 11 -6.01 23.20 2.74
C LYS A 11 -4.90 23.52 3.74
N GLN A 12 -4.14 22.51 4.17
CA GLN A 12 -3.11 22.69 5.20
C GLN A 12 -1.80 23.18 4.59
N ARG A 13 -1.24 24.26 5.16
CA ARG A 13 0.09 24.79 4.77
C ARG A 13 1.22 23.77 4.93
N ARG A 14 1.04 22.78 5.81
CA ARG A 14 2.01 21.70 6.01
C ARG A 14 1.98 20.59 4.96
N PHE A 15 0.98 20.54 4.08
CA PHE A 15 0.83 19.46 3.11
C PHE A 15 0.69 19.96 1.66
N LEU A 16 -0.09 21.01 1.43
CA LEU A 16 -0.36 21.52 0.07
C LEU A 16 0.91 21.86 -0.73
N PRO A 17 1.91 22.59 -0.18
CA PRO A 17 3.12 22.90 -0.94
C PRO A 17 3.91 21.66 -1.35
N TYR A 18 3.93 20.65 -0.49
CA TYR A 18 4.54 19.35 -0.78
C TYR A 18 3.79 18.63 -1.90
N PHE A 19 2.46 18.55 -1.80
CA PHE A 19 1.60 17.92 -2.79
C PHE A 19 1.77 18.54 -4.18
N ILE A 20 1.73 19.88 -4.28
CA ILE A 20 1.92 20.60 -5.54
C ILE A 20 3.32 20.38 -6.10
N THR A 21 4.37 20.41 -5.25
CA THR A 21 5.75 20.18 -5.69
C THR A 21 5.92 18.80 -6.31
N GLN A 22 5.34 17.78 -5.67
CA GLN A 22 5.32 16.41 -6.17
C GLN A 22 4.53 16.28 -7.48
N PHE A 23 3.33 16.87 -7.53
CA PHE A 23 2.45 16.83 -8.70
C PHE A 23 3.19 17.40 -9.93
N PHE A 24 3.76 18.60 -9.81
CA PHE A 24 4.50 19.21 -10.92
C PHE A 24 5.79 18.47 -11.26
N GLY A 25 6.45 17.80 -10.30
CA GLY A 25 7.56 16.91 -10.61
C GLY A 25 7.13 15.77 -11.53
N ALA A 26 6.16 14.96 -11.10
CA ALA A 26 5.66 13.85 -11.92
C ALA A 26 5.06 14.32 -13.26
N PHE A 27 4.36 15.45 -13.26
CA PHE A 27 3.74 16.01 -14.46
C PHE A 27 4.78 16.44 -15.49
N ASN A 28 5.79 17.19 -15.05
CA ASN A 28 6.84 17.69 -15.93
C ASN A 28 7.73 16.57 -16.48
N ASP A 29 8.04 15.57 -15.64
CA ASP A 29 8.77 14.37 -16.06
C ASP A 29 8.06 13.67 -17.24
N ASN A 30 6.73 13.57 -17.16
CA ASN A 30 5.92 12.95 -18.21
C ASN A 30 5.75 13.83 -19.45
N ILE A 31 5.66 15.15 -19.31
CA ILE A 31 5.67 16.05 -20.47
C ILE A 31 6.98 15.93 -21.21
N PHE A 32 8.11 16.12 -20.53
CA PHE A 32 9.44 16.09 -21.16
C PHE A 32 9.68 14.76 -21.87
N LYS A 33 9.44 13.64 -21.17
CA LYS A 33 9.63 12.30 -21.72
C LYS A 33 8.72 12.05 -22.93
N ASN A 34 7.41 12.26 -22.79
CA ASN A 34 6.47 11.87 -23.85
C ASN A 34 6.56 12.80 -25.07
N VAL A 35 6.81 14.11 -24.89
CA VAL A 35 7.06 15.02 -26.02
C VAL A 35 8.30 14.57 -26.80
N LEU A 36 9.41 14.25 -26.10
CA LEU A 36 10.62 13.73 -26.73
C LEU A 36 10.34 12.45 -27.52
N LEU A 37 9.62 11.49 -26.92
CA LEU A 37 9.29 10.23 -27.59
C LEU A 37 8.42 10.45 -28.83
N LEU A 38 7.45 11.38 -28.78
CA LEU A 38 6.62 11.72 -29.93
C LEU A 38 7.44 12.38 -31.04
N PHE A 39 8.30 13.35 -30.72
CA PHE A 39 9.17 13.97 -31.73
C PHE A 39 10.10 12.97 -32.40
N VAL A 40 10.63 12.00 -31.66
CA VAL A 40 11.49 10.94 -32.21
C VAL A 40 10.68 9.94 -33.04
N ALA A 41 9.47 9.58 -32.60
CA ALA A 41 8.60 8.66 -33.32
C ALA A 41 8.22 9.19 -34.70
N PHE A 42 8.04 10.50 -34.84
CA PHE A 42 7.67 11.17 -36.09
C PHE A 42 8.84 11.91 -36.78
N ALA A 43 10.06 11.78 -36.28
CA ALA A 43 11.24 12.36 -36.92
C ALA A 43 11.50 11.68 -38.27
N GLY A 44 11.89 12.45 -39.28
CA GLY A 44 12.27 11.92 -40.59
C GLY A 44 13.46 10.96 -40.51
N ALA A 45 13.56 10.02 -41.46
CA ALA A 45 14.53 8.92 -41.43
C ALA A 45 16.01 9.33 -41.27
N ASN A 46 16.37 10.57 -41.64
CA ASN A 46 17.73 11.12 -41.57
C ASN A 46 17.95 12.10 -40.40
N ALA A 47 16.91 12.40 -39.60
CA ALA A 47 17.00 13.36 -38.51
C ALA A 47 17.56 12.73 -37.21
N LEU A 48 17.56 11.40 -37.11
CA LEU A 48 18.00 10.68 -35.94
C LEU A 48 19.34 9.95 -36.19
N PRO A 49 20.24 9.91 -35.20
CA PRO A 49 21.52 9.19 -35.32
C PRO A 49 21.37 7.66 -35.21
N VAL A 50 20.23 7.19 -34.71
CA VAL A 50 19.87 5.77 -34.55
C VAL A 50 18.41 5.58 -34.95
N SER A 51 17.97 4.33 -35.17
CA SER A 51 16.56 4.07 -35.49
C SER A 51 15.63 4.55 -34.37
N SER A 52 14.44 5.05 -34.74
CA SER A 52 13.45 5.55 -33.77
C SER A 52 13.08 4.50 -32.73
N ASN A 53 12.96 3.23 -33.15
CA ASN A 53 12.69 2.11 -32.23
C ASN A 53 13.80 1.91 -31.20
N LEU A 54 15.07 1.94 -31.64
CA LEU A 54 16.21 1.83 -30.72
C LEU A 54 16.25 3.01 -29.76
N PHE A 55 16.00 4.23 -30.25
CA PHE A 55 15.95 5.43 -29.42
C PHE A 55 14.87 5.35 -28.34
N ILE A 56 13.63 4.99 -28.70
CA ILE A 56 12.50 4.90 -27.76
C ILE A 56 12.81 3.88 -26.66
N ASN A 57 13.39 2.72 -27.02
CA ASN A 57 13.79 1.70 -26.06
C ASN A 57 14.92 2.18 -25.14
N LEU A 58 15.94 2.86 -25.71
CA LEU A 58 17.01 3.47 -24.93
C LEU A 58 16.48 4.54 -23.98
N ALA A 59 15.54 5.38 -24.42
CA ALA A 59 14.92 6.41 -23.62
C ALA A 59 14.18 5.84 -22.40
N ALA A 60 13.41 4.76 -22.59
CA ALA A 60 12.75 4.06 -21.49
C ALA A 60 13.77 3.50 -20.47
N GLY A 61 14.83 2.86 -20.95
CA GLY A 61 15.90 2.32 -20.11
C GLY A 61 16.69 3.40 -19.37
N LEU A 62 17.10 4.46 -20.07
CA LEU A 62 17.89 5.56 -19.52
C LEU A 62 17.14 6.40 -18.50
N PHE A 63 15.81 6.48 -18.61
CA PHE A 63 14.98 7.13 -17.59
C PHE A 63 14.93 6.32 -16.28
N ILE A 64 14.92 4.97 -16.36
CA ILE A 64 14.80 4.09 -15.19
C ILE A 64 16.19 3.80 -14.57
N LEU A 65 17.24 3.74 -15.37
CA LEU A 65 18.61 3.39 -14.96
C LEU A 65 19.11 4.20 -13.73
N PRO A 66 18.92 5.52 -13.63
CA PRO A 66 19.36 6.31 -12.48
C PRO A 66 18.81 5.83 -11.14
N PHE A 67 17.61 5.25 -11.10
CA PHE A 67 17.03 4.74 -9.87
C PHE A 67 17.83 3.56 -9.31
N PHE A 68 18.48 2.75 -10.15
CA PHE A 68 19.40 1.70 -9.70
C PHE A 68 20.73 2.26 -9.21
N LEU A 69 21.25 3.27 -9.92
CA LEU A 69 22.59 3.80 -9.68
C LEU A 69 22.65 4.72 -8.45
N PHE A 70 21.59 5.52 -8.23
CA PHE A 70 21.66 6.66 -7.33
C PHE A 70 20.66 6.64 -6.18
N SER A 71 19.57 5.85 -6.23
CA SER A 71 18.55 5.88 -5.16
C SER A 71 19.15 5.60 -3.79
N ALA A 72 20.06 4.63 -3.66
CA ALA A 72 20.68 4.29 -2.38
C ALA A 72 21.48 5.47 -1.78
N SER A 73 22.33 6.11 -2.59
CA SER A 73 23.05 7.32 -2.19
C SER A 73 22.09 8.46 -1.84
N ALA A 74 21.03 8.64 -2.63
CA ALA A 74 20.00 9.64 -2.36
C ALA A 74 19.27 9.39 -1.03
N GLY A 75 18.94 8.13 -0.71
CA GLY A 75 18.32 7.77 0.57
C GLY A 75 19.19 8.16 1.77
N ILE A 76 20.50 7.87 1.70
CA ILE A 76 21.45 8.25 2.76
C ILE A 76 21.53 9.77 2.90
N LEU A 77 21.60 10.51 1.78
CA LEU A 77 21.64 11.97 1.79
C LEU A 77 20.34 12.58 2.31
N ALA A 78 19.19 11.98 2.00
CA ALA A 78 17.88 12.42 2.45
C ALA A 78 17.64 12.18 3.96
N ASP A 79 18.23 11.13 4.53
CA ASP A 79 18.22 10.94 5.99
C ASP A 79 19.19 11.93 6.69
N LYS A 80 20.34 12.23 6.05
CA LYS A 80 21.39 13.12 6.57
C LYS A 80 21.01 14.61 6.59
N TYR A 81 20.42 15.11 5.51
CA TYR A 81 20.13 16.53 5.35
C TYR A 81 18.70 16.88 5.75
N GLU A 82 18.48 18.16 6.03
CA GLU A 82 17.13 18.71 6.24
C GLU A 82 16.31 18.58 4.94
N LYS A 83 15.10 18.03 5.04
CA LYS A 83 14.37 17.50 3.89
C LYS A 83 13.82 18.60 2.99
N SER A 84 13.37 19.72 3.55
CA SER A 84 12.83 20.83 2.74
C SER A 84 13.93 21.50 1.92
N TRP A 85 15.12 21.70 2.50
CA TRP A 85 16.32 22.18 1.82
C TRP A 85 16.75 21.23 0.72
N PHE A 86 16.79 19.92 1.00
CA PHE A 86 17.18 18.92 0.03
C PHE A 86 16.22 18.90 -1.17
N ILE A 87 14.90 18.93 -0.91
CA ILE A 87 13.87 19.06 -1.95
C ILE A 87 14.09 20.31 -2.80
N ARG A 88 14.31 21.48 -2.18
CA ARG A 88 14.52 22.74 -2.91
C ARG A 88 15.77 22.68 -3.80
N LYS A 89 16.85 22.03 -3.36
CA LYS A 89 18.07 21.84 -4.17
C LYS A 89 17.82 20.90 -5.35
N VAL A 90 17.09 19.81 -5.13
CA VAL A 90 16.72 18.86 -6.20
C VAL A 90 15.77 19.50 -7.22
N LYS A 91 14.83 20.34 -6.79
CA LYS A 91 13.96 21.13 -7.70
C LYS A 91 14.70 22.26 -8.42
N LEU A 92 15.74 22.84 -7.82
CA LEU A 92 16.58 23.82 -8.50
C LEU A 92 17.42 23.15 -9.61
N ALA A 93 17.94 21.95 -9.36
CA ALA A 93 18.61 21.16 -10.38
C ALA A 93 17.66 20.77 -11.53
N GLU A 94 16.39 20.49 -11.24
CA GLU A 94 15.36 20.24 -12.25
C GLU A 94 15.19 21.43 -13.19
N ILE A 95 15.15 22.67 -12.69
CA ILE A 95 15.07 23.87 -13.54
C ILE A 95 16.24 23.90 -14.51
N ALA A 96 17.47 23.68 -14.03
CA ALA A 96 18.65 23.67 -14.89
C ALA A 96 18.58 22.58 -15.98
N ILE A 97 18.16 21.36 -15.62
CA ILE A 97 17.96 20.26 -16.57
C ILE A 97 16.88 20.63 -17.60
N MET A 98 15.76 21.22 -17.17
CA MET A 98 14.66 21.61 -18.05
C MET A 98 15.02 22.80 -18.95
N THR A 99 15.84 23.74 -18.49
CA THR A 99 16.37 24.82 -19.34
C THR A 99 17.28 24.27 -20.43
N LEU A 100 18.16 23.31 -20.09
CA LEU A 100 18.95 22.60 -21.11
C LEU A 100 18.05 21.76 -22.03
N GLY A 101 16.97 21.19 -21.50
CA GLY A 101 15.96 20.46 -22.28
C GLY A 101 15.23 21.36 -23.27
N ALA A 102 14.87 22.56 -22.85
CA ALA A 102 14.28 23.59 -23.71
C ALA A 102 15.20 23.96 -24.87
N ILE A 103 16.50 24.18 -24.59
CA ILE A 103 17.51 24.39 -25.65
C ILE A 103 17.60 23.17 -26.56
N GLY A 104 17.58 21.96 -25.99
CA GLY A 104 17.60 20.71 -26.74
C GLY A 104 16.41 20.54 -27.68
N PHE A 105 15.20 20.94 -27.27
CA PHE A 105 14.01 20.90 -28.11
C PHE A 105 14.08 21.92 -29.25
N ILE A 106 14.52 23.16 -28.96
CA ILE A 106 14.63 24.23 -29.97
C ILE A 106 15.69 23.86 -31.01
N THR A 107 16.83 23.33 -30.57
CA THR A 107 17.94 22.93 -31.44
C THR A 107 17.74 21.55 -32.08
N GLN A 108 16.69 20.82 -31.69
CA GLN A 108 16.39 19.45 -32.13
C GLN A 108 17.56 18.46 -31.91
N SER A 109 18.37 18.70 -30.86
CA SER A 109 19.49 17.81 -30.54
C SER A 109 19.02 16.60 -29.75
N TYR A 110 18.55 15.57 -30.44
CA TYR A 110 17.96 14.37 -29.83
C TYR A 110 18.92 13.61 -28.91
N LEU A 111 20.23 13.60 -29.19
CA LEU A 111 21.22 12.98 -28.29
C LEU A 111 21.35 13.74 -26.96
N ILE A 112 21.35 15.07 -27.01
CA ILE A 112 21.36 15.90 -25.79
C ILE A 112 20.06 15.67 -25.01
N LEU A 113 18.91 15.61 -25.69
CA LEU A 113 17.64 15.30 -25.05
C LEU A 113 17.61 13.92 -24.40
N LEU A 114 18.23 12.91 -25.03
CA LEU A 114 18.38 11.57 -24.47
C LEU A 114 19.26 11.55 -23.21
N PHE A 115 20.38 12.30 -23.23
CA PHE A 115 21.23 12.47 -22.05
C PHE A 115 20.51 13.24 -20.93
N LEU A 116 19.76 14.28 -21.28
CA LEU A 116 18.96 15.04 -20.31
C LEU A 116 17.82 14.21 -19.73
N LEU A 117 17.28 13.24 -20.46
CA LEU A 117 16.32 12.27 -19.93
C LEU A 117 16.94 11.40 -18.83
N PHE A 118 18.20 11.00 -18.97
CA PHE A 118 18.96 10.32 -17.92
C PHE A 118 19.21 11.24 -16.70
N LEU A 119 19.55 12.51 -16.93
CA LEU A 119 19.72 13.49 -15.84
C LEU A 119 18.41 13.78 -15.12
N MET A 120 17.30 13.83 -15.84
CA MET A 120 15.96 13.97 -15.27
C MET A 120 15.61 12.74 -14.42
N GLY A 121 15.83 11.52 -14.92
CA GLY A 121 15.68 10.31 -14.10
C GLY A 121 16.60 10.31 -12.85
N THR A 122 17.80 10.88 -12.95
CA THR A 122 18.70 11.09 -11.81
C THR A 122 18.08 12.03 -10.79
N GLN A 123 17.53 13.16 -11.23
CA GLN A 123 16.82 14.09 -10.37
C GLN A 123 15.65 13.40 -9.64
N SER A 124 14.82 12.62 -10.35
CA SER A 124 13.69 11.90 -9.78
C SER A 124 14.14 10.80 -8.78
N ALA A 125 15.27 10.14 -9.05
CA ALA A 125 15.89 9.18 -8.13
C ALA A 125 16.35 9.84 -6.81
N PHE A 126 16.77 11.10 -6.85
CA PHE A 126 17.10 11.88 -5.65
C PHE A 126 15.86 12.42 -4.92
N PHE A 127 14.82 12.79 -5.67
CA PHE A 127 13.57 13.30 -5.11
C PHE A 127 12.72 12.21 -4.42
N GLY A 128 12.74 10.98 -4.94
CA GLY A 128 11.91 9.87 -4.45
C GLY A 128 12.09 9.52 -2.96
N PRO A 129 13.32 9.31 -2.45
CA PRO A 129 13.54 9.00 -1.04
C PRO A 129 13.06 10.10 -0.10
N VAL A 130 13.33 11.37 -0.44
CA VAL A 130 12.98 12.50 0.42
C VAL A 130 11.47 12.76 0.46
N LYS A 131 10.75 12.60 -0.67
CA LYS A 131 9.31 12.89 -0.72
C LYS A 131 8.50 11.97 0.22
N TYR A 132 8.74 10.66 0.16
CA TYR A 132 8.02 9.69 0.99
C TYR A 132 8.54 9.65 2.44
N ALA A 133 9.78 10.05 2.69
CA ALA A 133 10.29 10.17 4.06
C ALA A 133 9.79 11.42 4.80
N LEU A 134 9.43 12.48 4.06
CA LEU A 134 8.86 13.72 4.60
C LEU A 134 7.43 13.52 5.12
N LEU A 135 6.63 12.70 4.43
CA LEU A 135 5.21 12.51 4.70
C LEU A 135 4.91 12.21 6.19
N PRO A 136 5.60 11.25 6.85
CA PRO A 136 5.31 10.91 8.24
C PRO A 136 5.94 11.86 9.26
N GLN A 137 6.72 12.85 8.81
CA GLN A 137 7.17 13.95 9.68
C GLN A 137 6.15 15.10 9.71
N GLN A 138 5.37 15.28 8.64
CA GLN A 138 4.41 16.38 8.52
C GLN A 138 2.97 15.97 8.87
N LEU A 139 2.66 14.67 8.74
CA LEU A 139 1.34 14.12 9.00
C LEU A 139 1.28 13.36 10.32
N LYS A 140 0.13 13.42 10.97
CA LYS A 140 -0.19 12.57 12.13
C LYS A 140 -0.38 11.11 11.70
N PRO A 141 -0.26 10.12 12.60
CA PRO A 141 -0.44 8.71 12.25
C PRO A 141 -1.78 8.39 11.56
N ASN A 142 -2.87 9.03 11.98
CA ASN A 142 -4.21 8.90 11.38
C ASN A 142 -4.38 9.69 10.07
N GLU A 143 -3.42 10.56 9.72
CA GLU A 143 -3.40 11.33 8.48
C GLU A 143 -2.52 10.64 7.41
N LEU A 144 -1.80 9.56 7.75
CA LEU A 144 -0.87 8.89 6.82
C LEU A 144 -1.57 8.21 5.66
N VAL A 145 -2.67 7.49 5.91
CA VAL A 145 -3.46 6.85 4.83
C VAL A 145 -4.08 7.90 3.90
N PRO A 146 -4.83 8.92 4.39
CA PRO A 146 -5.39 9.93 3.51
C PRO A 146 -4.31 10.76 2.80
N GLY A 147 -3.17 11.02 3.45
CA GLY A 147 -2.03 11.69 2.84
C GLY A 147 -1.41 10.88 1.69
N ASN A 148 -1.18 9.57 1.88
CA ASN A 148 -0.70 8.69 0.81
C ASN A 148 -1.73 8.56 -0.30
N ALA A 149 -3.02 8.42 0.02
CA ALA A 149 -4.10 8.39 -0.98
C ALA A 149 -4.06 9.61 -1.91
N LEU A 150 -3.97 10.82 -1.35
CA LEU A 150 -3.84 12.04 -2.13
C LEU A 150 -2.56 12.05 -2.97
N VAL A 151 -1.43 11.65 -2.39
CA VAL A 151 -0.14 11.58 -3.08
C VAL A 151 -0.19 10.67 -4.30
N GLU A 152 -0.75 9.47 -4.15
CA GLU A 152 -0.87 8.50 -5.24
C GLU A 152 -1.86 9.00 -6.30
N THR A 153 -3.06 9.46 -5.90
CA THR A 153 -4.02 10.10 -6.81
C THR A 153 -3.37 11.24 -7.62
N GLY A 154 -2.64 12.14 -6.96
CA GLY A 154 -1.95 13.24 -7.62
C GLY A 154 -0.86 12.78 -8.58
N THR A 155 -0.12 11.72 -8.24
CA THR A 155 0.93 11.16 -9.10
C THR A 155 0.35 10.53 -10.36
N PHE A 156 -0.69 9.70 -10.24
CA PHE A 156 -1.35 9.10 -11.41
C PHE A 156 -2.04 10.13 -12.29
N LEU A 157 -2.68 11.14 -11.69
CA LEU A 157 -3.28 12.23 -12.45
C LEU A 157 -2.21 13.08 -13.14
N ALA A 158 -1.08 13.34 -12.50
CA ALA A 158 0.06 14.04 -13.12
C ALA A 158 0.64 13.26 -14.30
N ILE A 159 0.81 11.94 -14.19
CA ILE A 159 1.24 11.06 -15.29
C ILE A 159 0.26 11.15 -16.45
N LEU A 160 -1.05 11.04 -16.17
CA LEU A 160 -2.09 11.09 -17.17
C LEU A 160 -2.12 12.44 -17.90
N ILE A 161 -2.29 13.54 -17.16
CA ILE A 161 -2.38 14.88 -17.74
C ILE A 161 -1.07 15.22 -18.45
N GLY A 162 0.08 14.81 -17.92
CA GLY A 162 1.37 15.02 -18.57
C GLY A 162 1.51 14.25 -19.90
N THR A 163 1.00 13.02 -19.96
CA THR A 163 1.00 12.22 -21.19
C THR A 163 0.05 12.78 -22.24
N LEU A 164 -1.17 13.17 -21.86
CA LEU A 164 -2.14 13.81 -22.76
C LEU A 164 -1.65 15.19 -23.22
N GLY A 165 -1.13 15.98 -22.28
CA GLY A 165 -0.55 17.29 -22.54
C GLY A 165 0.64 17.23 -23.49
N ALA A 166 1.47 16.19 -23.41
CA ALA A 166 2.54 15.97 -24.36
C ALA A 166 2.03 15.79 -25.80
N GLY A 167 0.90 15.09 -26.00
CA GLY A 167 0.26 14.97 -27.30
C GLY A 167 -0.19 16.32 -27.86
N VAL A 168 -0.86 17.12 -27.03
CA VAL A 168 -1.31 18.48 -27.40
C VAL A 168 -0.14 19.41 -27.72
N ILE A 169 0.93 19.35 -26.93
CA ILE A 169 2.15 20.14 -27.16
C ILE A 169 2.82 19.71 -28.47
N ALA A 170 2.90 18.40 -28.72
CA ALA A 170 3.53 17.86 -29.92
C ALA A 170 2.74 18.17 -31.20
N SER A 171 1.43 18.38 -31.11
CA SER A 171 0.59 18.76 -32.24
C SER A 171 0.42 20.28 -32.42
N ALA A 172 1.02 21.10 -31.55
CA ALA A 172 0.92 22.56 -31.64
C ALA A 172 1.77 23.12 -32.79
N GLU A 173 1.36 24.27 -33.34
CA GLU A 173 2.24 25.06 -34.19
C GLU A 173 3.50 25.44 -33.41
N ASN A 174 4.68 25.33 -34.04
CA ASN A 174 5.96 25.54 -33.38
C ASN A 174 6.17 24.67 -32.12
N ALA A 175 5.74 23.40 -32.18
CA ALA A 175 5.77 22.43 -31.08
C ALA A 175 7.08 22.43 -30.26
N ASN A 176 8.25 22.57 -30.91
CA ASN A 176 9.55 22.64 -30.23
C ASN A 176 9.64 23.79 -29.22
N TYR A 177 9.15 24.98 -29.59
CA TYR A 177 9.15 26.17 -28.74
C TYR A 177 8.10 26.07 -27.63
N VAL A 178 6.91 25.55 -27.95
CA VAL A 178 5.86 25.31 -26.96
C VAL A 178 6.35 24.32 -25.89
N ALA A 179 6.96 23.20 -26.32
CA ALA A 179 7.56 22.23 -25.43
C ALA A 179 8.63 22.85 -24.53
N ALA A 180 9.54 23.64 -25.12
CA ALA A 180 10.61 24.34 -24.40
C ALA A 180 10.08 25.28 -23.30
N VAL A 181 9.04 26.08 -23.60
CA VAL A 181 8.41 26.97 -22.61
C VAL A 181 7.71 26.15 -21.52
N CYS A 182 6.93 25.15 -21.89
CA CYS A 182 6.17 24.33 -20.95
C CYS A 182 7.06 23.64 -19.91
N VAL A 183 8.13 22.96 -20.34
CA VAL A 183 8.96 22.17 -19.41
C VAL A 183 9.70 23.03 -18.39
N VAL A 184 10.09 24.26 -18.78
CA VAL A 184 10.71 25.23 -17.87
C VAL A 184 9.65 25.83 -16.94
N LEU A 185 8.49 26.23 -17.47
CA LEU A 185 7.41 26.83 -16.69
C LEU A 185 6.92 25.89 -15.58
N PHE A 186 6.70 24.60 -15.90
CA PHE A 186 6.24 23.63 -14.90
C PHE A 186 7.32 23.30 -13.86
N ALA A 187 8.61 23.29 -14.23
CA ALA A 187 9.71 23.19 -13.27
C ALA A 187 9.73 24.39 -12.30
N LEU A 188 9.50 25.61 -12.82
CA LEU A 188 9.40 26.83 -12.02
C LEU A 188 8.23 26.78 -11.04
N PHE A 189 7.05 26.30 -11.45
CA PHE A 189 5.92 26.11 -10.54
C PHE A 189 6.22 25.08 -9.44
N GLY A 190 6.84 23.95 -9.79
CA GLY A 190 7.28 22.96 -8.83
C GLY A 190 8.28 23.54 -7.81
N TYR A 191 9.25 24.33 -8.27
CA TYR A 191 10.21 25.00 -7.38
C TYR A 191 9.57 26.08 -6.51
N ALA A 192 8.71 26.93 -7.08
CA ALA A 192 8.01 27.99 -6.35
C ALA A 192 7.18 27.41 -5.20
N SER A 193 6.48 26.29 -5.44
CA SER A 193 5.77 25.55 -4.40
C SER A 193 6.73 24.96 -3.35
N SER A 194 7.87 24.41 -3.77
CA SER A 194 8.84 23.77 -2.85
C SER A 194 9.42 24.72 -1.80
N ARG A 195 9.47 26.02 -2.08
CA ARG A 195 9.92 27.05 -1.12
C ARG A 195 8.98 27.19 0.07
N HIS A 196 7.71 26.86 -0.10
CA HIS A 196 6.69 26.94 0.95
C HIS A 196 6.57 25.64 1.75
N ILE A 197 7.33 24.59 1.42
CA ILE A 197 7.39 23.38 2.25
C ILE A 197 8.02 23.75 3.60
N PRO A 198 7.34 23.48 4.73
CA PRO A 198 7.87 23.75 6.06
C PRO A 198 9.17 23.00 6.33
N GLN A 199 10.00 23.57 7.20
CA GLN A 199 11.24 22.95 7.64
C GLN A 199 10.98 21.58 8.29
N ALA A 200 11.77 20.59 7.89
CA ALA A 200 11.67 19.21 8.32
C ALA A 200 13.08 18.67 8.63
N PRO A 201 13.44 18.56 9.93
CA PRO A 201 14.81 18.30 10.35
C PRO A 201 15.36 16.98 9.81
N ALA A 202 16.70 16.93 9.71
CA ALA A 202 17.44 15.73 9.37
C ALA A 202 17.08 14.59 10.33
N SER A 203 16.92 13.38 9.78
CA SER A 203 16.60 12.20 10.59
C SER A 203 17.84 11.56 11.22
N ALA A 204 19.02 11.75 10.60
CA ALA A 204 20.29 11.18 11.00
C ALA A 204 21.48 12.10 10.59
N PRO A 205 21.59 13.31 11.19
CA PRO A 205 22.60 14.31 10.82
C PRO A 205 24.06 13.83 11.01
N GLU A 206 24.28 12.87 11.90
CA GLU A 206 25.57 12.30 12.26
C GLU A 206 26.20 11.41 11.15
N ILE A 207 25.43 11.05 10.12
CA ILE A 207 25.92 10.18 9.05
C ILE A 207 27.07 10.86 8.28
N LYS A 208 28.23 10.20 8.24
CA LYS A 208 29.35 10.59 7.38
C LYS A 208 29.14 10.01 5.97
N PHE A 209 28.91 10.88 5.00
CA PHE A 209 28.70 10.47 3.61
C PHE A 209 30.04 10.34 2.89
N ARG A 210 30.28 9.17 2.30
CA ARG A 210 31.38 8.92 1.36
C ARG A 210 30.78 8.26 0.13
N TRP A 211 31.09 8.74 -1.07
CA TRP A 211 30.47 8.21 -2.28
C TRP A 211 30.92 6.76 -2.55
N GLN A 212 30.09 5.78 -2.19
CA GLN A 212 30.34 4.35 -2.37
C GLN A 212 29.08 3.63 -2.89
N PRO A 213 28.66 3.84 -4.15
CA PRO A 213 27.35 3.41 -4.66
C PRO A 213 27.02 1.93 -4.43
N ILE A 214 27.94 1.02 -4.75
CA ILE A 214 27.73 -0.42 -4.59
C ILE A 214 27.52 -0.79 -3.11
N LYS A 215 28.33 -0.21 -2.22
CA LYS A 215 28.22 -0.44 -0.78
C LYS A 215 26.93 0.16 -0.22
N HIS A 216 26.58 1.38 -0.64
CA HIS A 216 25.33 2.03 -0.28
C HIS A 216 24.14 1.18 -0.68
N THR A 217 24.08 0.69 -1.92
CA THR A 217 23.01 -0.20 -2.38
C THR A 217 22.92 -1.46 -1.53
N LYS A 218 24.04 -2.14 -1.25
CA LYS A 218 24.04 -3.33 -0.39
C LYS A 218 23.52 -3.04 1.02
N GLN A 219 23.93 -1.93 1.62
CA GLN A 219 23.50 -1.51 2.96
C GLN A 219 22.01 -1.13 2.99
N THR A 220 21.56 -0.31 2.03
CA THR A 220 20.17 0.11 1.91
C THR A 220 19.23 -1.09 1.71
N LEU A 221 19.61 -2.06 0.88
CA LEU A 221 18.84 -3.30 0.71
C LEU A 221 18.85 -4.16 1.97
N ALA A 222 19.96 -4.20 2.72
CA ALA A 222 20.03 -4.92 3.99
C ALA A 222 19.13 -4.28 5.07
N ILE A 223 19.06 -2.94 5.14
CA ILE A 223 18.16 -2.21 6.04
C ILE A 223 16.70 -2.56 5.75
N ALA A 224 16.31 -2.55 4.48
CA ALA A 224 14.94 -2.89 4.10
C ALA A 224 14.58 -4.36 4.43
N LYS A 225 15.54 -5.28 4.28
CA LYS A 225 15.37 -6.71 4.61
C LYS A 225 15.40 -7.03 6.10
N ALA A 226 15.91 -6.12 6.94
CA ALA A 226 15.99 -6.33 8.39
C ALA A 226 14.60 -6.46 9.03
N ASP A 227 13.60 -5.76 8.48
CA ASP A 227 12.23 -5.85 8.93
C ASP A 227 11.37 -6.59 7.88
N ARG A 228 10.81 -7.74 8.29
CA ARG A 228 10.11 -8.64 7.36
C ARG A 228 8.89 -8.01 6.70
N VAL A 229 8.02 -7.30 7.43
CA VAL A 229 6.83 -6.70 6.78
C VAL A 229 7.15 -5.45 5.99
N VAL A 230 8.18 -4.67 6.33
CA VAL A 230 8.72 -3.63 5.43
C VAL A 230 9.13 -4.27 4.11
N PHE A 231 9.98 -5.30 4.14
CA PHE A 231 10.43 -5.97 2.92
C PHE A 231 9.28 -6.54 2.08
N GLN A 232 8.28 -7.17 2.71
CA GLN A 232 7.12 -7.70 2.00
C GLN A 232 6.23 -6.59 1.43
N SER A 233 6.05 -5.47 2.13
CA SER A 233 5.39 -4.29 1.58
C SER A 233 6.14 -3.75 0.35
N LEU A 234 7.48 -3.72 0.40
CA LEU A 234 8.29 -3.34 -0.77
C LEU A 234 8.01 -4.27 -1.95
N MET A 235 8.06 -5.60 -1.75
CA MET A 235 7.79 -6.56 -2.83
C MET A 235 6.38 -6.41 -3.39
N ALA A 236 5.37 -6.20 -2.54
CA ALA A 236 3.99 -6.00 -2.96
C ALA A 236 3.83 -4.70 -3.77
N ILE A 237 4.44 -3.59 -3.33
CA ILE A 237 4.46 -2.34 -4.10
C ILE A 237 5.17 -2.53 -5.44
N SER A 238 6.33 -3.16 -5.46
CA SER A 238 7.08 -3.41 -6.70
C SER A 238 6.34 -4.32 -7.66
N TRP A 239 5.59 -5.29 -7.15
CA TRP A 239 4.68 -6.12 -7.96
C TRP A 239 3.55 -5.30 -8.60
N PHE A 240 2.98 -4.34 -7.89
CA PHE A 240 2.02 -3.41 -8.50
C PHE A 240 2.64 -2.60 -9.66
N TRP A 241 3.87 -2.11 -9.50
CA TRP A 241 4.58 -1.41 -10.58
C TRP A 241 4.92 -2.32 -11.76
N PHE A 242 5.25 -3.60 -11.51
CA PHE A 242 5.40 -4.61 -12.56
C PHE A 242 4.11 -4.74 -13.39
N LEU A 243 2.98 -4.93 -12.72
CA LEU A 243 1.69 -5.06 -13.40
C LEU A 243 1.33 -3.79 -14.15
N GLY A 244 1.45 -2.62 -13.51
CA GLY A 244 1.17 -1.33 -14.12
C GLY A 244 2.01 -1.10 -15.38
N ALA A 245 3.33 -1.33 -15.31
CA ALA A 245 4.21 -1.21 -16.46
C ALA A 245 3.87 -2.21 -17.57
N ALA A 246 3.54 -3.46 -17.23
CA ALA A 246 3.12 -4.47 -18.20
C ALA A 246 1.83 -4.07 -18.93
N TYR A 247 0.78 -3.64 -18.21
CA TYR A 247 -0.47 -3.19 -18.82
C TYR A 247 -0.29 -1.92 -19.66
N LEU A 248 0.30 -0.86 -19.08
CA LEU A 248 0.45 0.44 -19.73
C LEU A 248 1.25 0.36 -21.03
N THR A 249 2.30 -0.47 -21.08
CA THR A 249 3.12 -0.64 -22.28
C THR A 249 2.33 -1.27 -23.43
N GLN A 250 1.33 -2.10 -23.13
CA GLN A 250 0.56 -2.80 -24.15
C GLN A 250 -0.71 -2.07 -24.57
N PHE A 251 -1.19 -1.07 -23.83
CA PHE A 251 -2.43 -0.35 -24.17
C PHE A 251 -2.47 0.24 -25.58
N PRO A 252 -1.40 0.83 -26.14
CA PRO A 252 -1.43 1.32 -27.52
C PRO A 252 -1.72 0.21 -28.54
N ASN A 253 -0.97 -0.89 -28.46
CA ASN A 253 -1.14 -2.03 -29.37
C ASN A 253 -2.45 -2.80 -29.10
N PHE A 254 -2.84 -2.92 -27.84
CA PHE A 254 -4.11 -3.50 -27.44
C PHE A 254 -5.29 -2.76 -28.08
N THR A 255 -5.29 -1.43 -27.97
CA THR A 255 -6.35 -0.59 -28.53
C THR A 255 -6.40 -0.68 -30.06
N LYS A 256 -5.23 -0.62 -30.72
CA LYS A 256 -5.14 -0.65 -32.17
C LYS A 256 -5.52 -2.01 -32.77
N ILE A 257 -5.01 -3.09 -32.21
CA ILE A 257 -5.10 -4.44 -32.82
C ILE A 257 -6.37 -5.17 -32.38
N TYR A 258 -6.80 -5.00 -31.12
CA TYR A 258 -7.92 -5.78 -30.56
C TYR A 258 -9.20 -4.96 -30.37
N LEU A 259 -9.11 -3.63 -30.27
CA LEU A 259 -10.29 -2.76 -30.10
C LEU A 259 -10.60 -1.89 -31.31
N ASN A 260 -9.80 -1.96 -32.38
CA ASN A 260 -9.89 -1.11 -33.58
C ASN A 260 -9.96 0.41 -33.29
N GLY A 261 -9.36 0.85 -32.18
CA GLY A 261 -9.37 2.25 -31.74
C GLY A 261 -8.19 3.07 -32.29
N ASN A 262 -8.36 4.38 -32.36
CA ASN A 262 -7.34 5.36 -32.77
C ASN A 262 -6.54 5.92 -31.56
N GLU A 263 -5.71 6.94 -31.79
CA GLU A 263 -4.87 7.56 -30.75
C GLU A 263 -5.68 8.16 -29.59
N SER A 264 -6.86 8.73 -29.89
CA SER A 264 -7.78 9.26 -28.88
C SER A 264 -8.35 8.14 -28.00
N ALA A 265 -8.61 6.96 -28.58
CA ALA A 265 -9.00 5.78 -27.82
C ALA A 265 -7.88 5.31 -26.87
N VAL A 266 -6.63 5.26 -27.32
CA VAL A 266 -5.47 4.90 -26.46
C VAL A 266 -5.39 5.85 -25.25
N SER A 267 -5.51 7.15 -25.52
CA SER A 267 -5.53 8.20 -24.51
C SER A 267 -6.67 8.01 -23.49
N PHE A 268 -7.86 7.61 -23.98
CA PHE A 268 -9.00 7.30 -23.13
C PHE A 268 -8.78 6.06 -22.25
N LEU A 269 -8.22 4.97 -22.77
CA LEU A 269 -7.91 3.79 -21.95
C LEU A 269 -6.87 4.11 -20.86
N LEU A 270 -5.82 4.87 -21.19
CA LEU A 270 -4.83 5.35 -20.22
C LEU A 270 -5.48 6.23 -19.14
N ALA A 271 -6.41 7.11 -19.54
CA ALA A 271 -7.18 7.95 -18.64
C ALA A 271 -8.06 7.11 -17.71
N LEU A 272 -8.77 6.13 -18.25
CA LEU A 272 -9.68 5.29 -17.51
C LEU A 272 -8.94 4.48 -16.44
N PHE A 273 -7.79 3.90 -16.79
CA PHE A 273 -6.94 3.19 -15.83
C PHE A 273 -6.42 4.11 -14.71
N SER A 274 -5.91 5.30 -15.07
CA SER A 274 -5.34 6.26 -14.12
C SER A 274 -6.41 6.86 -13.19
N VAL A 275 -7.58 7.19 -13.73
CA VAL A 275 -8.77 7.62 -12.97
C VAL A 275 -9.26 6.50 -12.06
N GLY A 276 -9.24 5.25 -12.54
CA GLY A 276 -9.49 4.07 -11.72
C GLY A 276 -8.60 4.06 -10.49
N ILE A 277 -7.28 4.17 -10.66
CA ILE A 277 -6.32 4.18 -9.53
C ILE A 277 -6.60 5.36 -8.59
N ALA A 278 -6.94 6.53 -9.11
CA ALA A 278 -7.33 7.68 -8.29
C ALA A 278 -8.59 7.39 -7.45
N ILE A 279 -9.65 6.83 -8.05
CA ILE A 279 -10.89 6.45 -7.34
C ILE A 279 -10.58 5.41 -6.26
N GLY A 280 -9.79 4.39 -6.59
CA GLY A 280 -9.39 3.34 -5.66
C GLY A 280 -8.58 3.88 -4.47
N SER A 281 -7.63 4.77 -4.74
CA SER A 281 -6.79 5.39 -3.72
C SER A 281 -7.64 6.24 -2.75
N LEU A 282 -8.61 6.99 -3.26
CA LEU A 282 -9.55 7.76 -2.44
C LEU A 282 -10.53 6.85 -1.67
N ALA A 283 -11.02 5.78 -2.29
CA ALA A 283 -11.90 4.79 -1.64
C ALA A 283 -11.19 4.07 -0.48
N CYS A 284 -9.89 3.81 -0.61
CA CYS A 284 -9.07 3.17 0.41
C CYS A 284 -9.16 3.88 1.77
N ASP A 285 -9.12 5.20 1.80
CA ASP A 285 -9.22 5.95 3.06
C ASP A 285 -10.56 5.73 3.76
N LYS A 286 -11.67 5.79 3.00
CA LYS A 286 -13.01 5.53 3.53
C LYS A 286 -13.13 4.10 4.04
N LEU A 287 -12.65 3.11 3.27
CA LEU A 287 -12.67 1.70 3.66
C LEU A 287 -11.81 1.44 4.91
N SER A 288 -10.75 2.23 5.11
CA SER A 288 -9.81 2.10 6.22
C SER A 288 -10.21 2.81 7.50
N ASN A 289 -11.34 3.54 7.51
CA ASN A 289 -11.76 4.41 8.61
C ASN A 289 -10.62 5.33 9.11
N HIS A 290 -9.81 5.85 8.18
CA HIS A 290 -8.64 6.72 8.44
C HIS A 290 -7.55 6.07 9.33
N ARG A 291 -7.46 4.74 9.36
CA ARG A 291 -6.40 3.98 10.04
C ARG A 291 -5.62 3.17 9.04
N ILE A 292 -4.40 2.77 9.40
CA ILE A 292 -3.60 1.87 8.57
C ILE A 292 -4.19 0.46 8.69
N GLU A 293 -5.19 0.17 7.86
CA GLU A 293 -5.90 -1.10 7.84
C GLU A 293 -5.46 -1.94 6.64
N VAL A 294 -4.48 -2.81 6.89
CA VAL A 294 -3.88 -3.69 5.87
C VAL A 294 -4.83 -4.80 5.42
N GLY A 295 -5.94 -5.02 6.12
CA GLY A 295 -7.00 -5.93 5.72
C GLY A 295 -7.67 -5.57 4.40
N ILE A 296 -7.48 -4.36 3.90
CA ILE A 296 -8.03 -3.93 2.60
C ILE A 296 -7.16 -4.39 1.43
N VAL A 297 -5.87 -4.67 1.65
CA VAL A 297 -4.92 -5.05 0.60
C VAL A 297 -5.37 -6.30 -0.16
N PRO A 298 -5.87 -7.39 0.48
CA PRO A 298 -6.42 -8.53 -0.24
C PRO A 298 -7.57 -8.19 -1.19
N ILE A 299 -8.43 -7.23 -0.84
CA ILE A 299 -9.55 -6.80 -1.70
C ILE A 299 -8.99 -6.19 -3.00
N GLY A 300 -8.03 -5.27 -2.88
CA GLY A 300 -7.37 -4.69 -4.03
C GLY A 300 -6.64 -5.75 -4.86
N SER A 301 -5.93 -6.67 -4.21
CA SER A 301 -5.17 -7.72 -4.90
C SER A 301 -6.07 -8.69 -5.68
N PHE A 302 -7.17 -9.17 -5.07
CA PHE A 302 -8.12 -10.04 -5.76
C PHE A 302 -8.88 -9.28 -6.84
N GLY A 303 -9.23 -8.00 -6.60
CA GLY A 303 -9.81 -7.14 -7.62
C GLY A 303 -8.92 -7.00 -8.86
N ILE A 304 -7.61 -6.82 -8.69
CA ILE A 304 -6.66 -6.79 -9.81
C ILE A 304 -6.72 -8.08 -10.63
N THR A 305 -6.74 -9.25 -9.98
CA THR A 305 -6.86 -10.54 -10.68
C THR A 305 -8.21 -10.66 -11.40
N ILE A 306 -9.32 -10.43 -10.69
CA ILE A 306 -10.67 -10.65 -11.22
C ILE A 306 -10.92 -9.71 -12.39
N PHE A 307 -10.69 -8.41 -12.22
CA PHE A 307 -10.97 -7.44 -13.27
C PHE A 307 -9.95 -7.50 -14.41
N GLY A 308 -8.69 -7.87 -14.13
CA GLY A 308 -7.70 -8.16 -15.17
C GLY A 308 -8.10 -9.36 -16.03
N TRP A 309 -8.60 -10.43 -15.41
CA TRP A 309 -9.14 -11.59 -16.12
C TRP A 309 -10.40 -11.24 -16.91
N LEU A 310 -11.38 -10.61 -16.26
CA LEU A 310 -12.65 -10.23 -16.88
C LEU A 310 -12.43 -9.32 -18.09
N MET A 311 -11.58 -8.29 -17.96
CA MET A 311 -11.21 -7.38 -19.05
C MET A 311 -10.61 -8.14 -20.24
N ALA A 312 -9.71 -9.09 -20.00
CA ALA A 312 -9.08 -9.87 -21.07
C ALA A 312 -10.06 -10.86 -21.73
N SER A 313 -11.04 -11.37 -20.97
CA SER A 313 -12.06 -12.30 -21.48
C SER A 313 -13.27 -11.63 -22.12
N SER A 314 -13.48 -10.34 -21.88
CA SER A 314 -14.65 -9.59 -22.38
C SER A 314 -14.39 -8.87 -23.70
N ILE A 315 -13.29 -9.19 -24.39
CA ILE A 315 -12.95 -8.59 -25.68
C ILE A 315 -13.87 -9.22 -26.74
N PRO A 316 -14.66 -8.43 -27.49
CA PRO A 316 -15.51 -8.96 -28.54
C PRO A 316 -14.68 -9.60 -29.67
N SER A 317 -15.18 -10.70 -30.24
CA SER A 317 -14.48 -11.43 -31.32
C SER A 317 -14.44 -10.66 -32.64
N THR A 318 -15.40 -9.76 -32.85
CA THR A 318 -15.54 -8.95 -34.07
C THR A 318 -15.94 -7.54 -33.68
N LEU A 319 -15.16 -6.54 -34.09
CA LEU A 319 -15.47 -5.13 -33.89
C LEU A 319 -15.46 -4.41 -35.24
N PRO A 320 -16.33 -3.41 -35.44
CA PRO A 320 -16.22 -2.53 -36.60
C PRO A 320 -14.93 -1.72 -36.55
N GLN A 321 -14.53 -1.14 -37.67
CA GLN A 321 -13.54 -0.06 -37.65
C GLN A 321 -14.23 1.23 -37.21
N PHE A 322 -13.64 1.92 -36.23
CA PHE A 322 -14.18 3.17 -35.71
C PHE A 322 -13.53 4.34 -36.44
N GLU A 323 -14.33 5.19 -37.10
CA GLU A 323 -13.82 6.37 -37.80
C GLU A 323 -13.49 7.51 -36.84
N ASN A 324 -14.21 7.58 -35.71
CA ASN A 324 -14.02 8.64 -34.72
C ASN A 324 -14.15 8.12 -33.29
N PHE A 325 -13.63 8.93 -32.36
CA PHE A 325 -13.62 8.62 -30.93
C PHE A 325 -15.03 8.44 -30.35
N THR A 326 -16.00 9.22 -30.84
CA THR A 326 -17.40 9.16 -30.36
C THR A 326 -18.05 7.80 -30.66
N GLN A 327 -17.83 7.26 -31.86
CA GLN A 327 -18.29 5.92 -32.23
C GLN A 327 -17.65 4.84 -31.34
N PHE A 328 -16.35 4.96 -31.06
CA PHE A 328 -15.62 4.03 -30.20
C PHE A 328 -16.20 3.97 -28.77
N ILE A 329 -16.39 5.12 -28.12
CA ILE A 329 -16.89 5.15 -26.73
C ILE A 329 -18.38 4.78 -26.64
N SER A 330 -19.15 5.04 -27.71
CA SER A 330 -20.60 4.76 -27.73
C SER A 330 -20.91 3.31 -28.06
N HIS A 331 -19.92 2.52 -28.46
CA HIS A 331 -20.12 1.12 -28.82
C HIS A 331 -20.31 0.25 -27.56
N GLN A 332 -21.51 -0.28 -27.40
CA GLN A 332 -21.95 -0.95 -26.17
C GLN A 332 -21.13 -2.19 -25.81
N GLU A 333 -20.63 -2.94 -26.80
CA GLU A 333 -19.85 -4.16 -26.54
C GLU A 333 -18.53 -3.85 -25.80
N LEU A 334 -17.96 -2.65 -25.99
CA LEU A 334 -16.73 -2.21 -25.34
C LEU A 334 -16.92 -1.71 -23.90
N TRP A 335 -18.16 -1.44 -23.47
CA TRP A 335 -18.43 -0.89 -22.14
C TRP A 335 -18.00 -1.84 -21.01
N SER A 336 -18.06 -3.15 -21.25
CA SER A 336 -17.57 -4.15 -20.31
C SER A 336 -16.06 -4.03 -20.09
N VAL A 337 -15.29 -3.93 -21.19
CA VAL A 337 -13.83 -3.72 -21.16
C VAL A 337 -13.50 -2.42 -20.43
N PHE A 338 -14.22 -1.33 -20.73
CA PHE A 338 -14.03 -0.04 -20.06
C PHE A 338 -14.30 -0.14 -18.55
N ALA A 339 -15.42 -0.74 -18.16
CA ALA A 339 -15.77 -0.92 -16.76
C ALA A 339 -14.72 -1.77 -16.01
N TYR A 340 -14.28 -2.88 -16.60
CA TYR A 340 -13.26 -3.73 -15.98
C TYR A 340 -11.88 -3.06 -15.93
N LEU A 341 -11.51 -2.27 -16.93
CA LEU A 341 -10.27 -1.49 -16.89
C LEU A 341 -10.30 -0.42 -15.77
N LEU A 342 -11.43 0.27 -15.61
CA LEU A 342 -11.62 1.22 -14.50
C LEU A 342 -11.52 0.52 -13.14
N LEU A 343 -12.18 -0.63 -12.99
CA LEU A 343 -12.19 -1.42 -11.76
C LEU A 343 -10.84 -2.09 -11.47
N LEU A 344 -10.09 -2.49 -12.50
CA LEU A 344 -8.70 -2.94 -12.41
C LEU A 344 -7.83 -1.83 -11.83
N GLY A 345 -7.92 -0.61 -12.38
CA GLY A 345 -7.24 0.57 -11.84
C GLY A 345 -7.65 0.85 -10.39
N ALA A 346 -8.95 0.86 -10.09
CA ALA A 346 -9.47 1.09 -8.73
C ALA A 346 -8.96 0.06 -7.72
N SER A 347 -8.90 -1.21 -8.11
CA SER A 347 -8.34 -2.28 -7.29
C SER A 347 -6.85 -2.04 -7.02
N GLY A 348 -6.11 -1.52 -8.02
CA GLY A 348 -4.74 -1.03 -7.89
C GLY A 348 -4.57 0.05 -6.82
N GLY A 349 -5.42 1.08 -6.84
CA GLY A 349 -5.42 2.16 -5.84
C GLY A 349 -5.68 1.66 -4.41
N VAL A 350 -6.66 0.76 -4.27
CA VAL A 350 -7.00 0.11 -2.98
C VAL A 350 -5.85 -0.76 -2.46
N PHE A 351 -5.12 -1.41 -3.37
CA PHE A 351 -3.96 -2.24 -3.04
C PHE A 351 -2.75 -1.43 -2.57
N ILE A 352 -2.42 -0.34 -3.27
CA ILE A 352 -1.12 0.33 -3.13
C ILE A 352 -1.03 1.26 -1.90
N VAL A 353 -2.11 1.98 -1.59
CA VAL A 353 -2.11 3.03 -0.54
C VAL A 353 -1.79 2.49 0.87
N PRO A 354 -2.42 1.39 1.36
CA PRO A 354 -2.12 0.86 2.68
C PRO A 354 -0.68 0.35 2.80
N LEU A 355 -0.11 -0.16 1.71
CA LEU A 355 1.25 -0.71 1.70
C LEU A 355 2.30 0.39 1.89
N TYR A 356 2.13 1.54 1.23
CA TYR A 356 2.99 2.69 1.46
C TYR A 356 2.89 3.21 2.89
N ALA A 357 1.66 3.34 3.41
CA ALA A 357 1.44 3.80 4.78
C ALA A 357 2.06 2.84 5.82
N LEU A 358 1.89 1.53 5.64
CA LEU A 358 2.48 0.50 6.50
C LEU A 358 4.00 0.54 6.47
N MET A 359 4.60 0.61 5.28
CA MET A 359 6.05 0.69 5.11
C MET A 359 6.61 1.94 5.81
N GLN A 360 6.00 3.10 5.60
CA GLN A 360 6.44 4.38 6.17
C GLN A 360 6.35 4.41 7.70
N GLN A 361 5.27 3.85 8.26
CA GLN A 361 5.05 3.80 9.69
C GLN A 361 6.03 2.83 10.37
N ARG A 362 6.30 1.68 9.75
CA ARG A 362 7.17 0.64 10.33
C ARG A 362 8.66 0.95 10.18
N ALA A 363 9.04 1.68 9.13
CA ALA A 363 10.42 2.09 8.93
C ALA A 363 10.90 3.02 10.07
N LYS A 364 12.08 2.71 10.62
CA LYS A 364 12.75 3.54 11.62
C LYS A 364 12.96 4.94 11.06
N ALA A 365 12.70 5.97 11.87
CA ALA A 365 12.75 7.36 11.42
C ALA A 365 14.12 7.77 10.83
N SER A 366 15.22 7.23 11.38
CA SER A 366 16.61 7.47 10.96
C SER A 366 17.02 6.77 9.66
N GLN A 367 16.20 5.83 9.17
CA GLN A 367 16.50 5.01 8.00
C GLN A 367 15.34 5.01 6.98
N ARG A 368 14.34 5.87 7.18
CA ARG A 368 13.10 5.85 6.40
C ARG A 368 13.37 6.20 4.94
N ALA A 369 14.23 7.19 4.67
CA ALA A 369 14.55 7.54 3.28
C ALA A 369 15.34 6.41 2.60
N GLN A 370 16.23 5.73 3.32
CA GLN A 370 16.90 4.53 2.80
C GLN A 370 15.91 3.38 2.49
N VAL A 371 14.89 3.14 3.32
CA VAL A 371 13.85 2.14 2.99
C VAL A 371 13.11 2.51 1.69
N VAL A 372 12.77 3.79 1.49
CA VAL A 372 12.17 4.27 0.23
C VAL A 372 13.15 4.15 -0.95
N ALA A 373 14.44 4.38 -0.73
CA ALA A 373 15.45 4.17 -1.76
C ALA A 373 15.55 2.70 -2.19
N ALA A 374 15.48 1.76 -1.22
CA ALA A 374 15.40 0.33 -1.52
C ALA A 374 14.13 0.01 -2.33
N LEU A 375 13.00 0.60 -1.96
CA LEU A 375 11.75 0.47 -2.71
C LEU A 375 11.91 0.91 -4.16
N ASN A 376 12.50 2.07 -4.42
CA ASN A 376 12.72 2.57 -5.77
C ASN A 376 13.57 1.62 -6.62
N ILE A 377 14.64 1.05 -6.03
CA ILE A 377 15.49 0.07 -6.71
C ILE A 377 14.68 -1.17 -7.10
N TYR A 378 13.87 -1.69 -6.18
CA TYR A 378 13.02 -2.85 -6.47
C TYR A 378 11.93 -2.53 -7.49
N ASN A 379 11.29 -1.37 -7.43
CA ASN A 379 10.30 -0.93 -8.42
C ASN A 379 10.94 -0.89 -9.81
N SER A 380 12.13 -0.31 -9.94
CA SER A 380 12.87 -0.27 -11.21
C SER A 380 13.21 -1.66 -11.72
N LEU A 381 13.64 -2.59 -10.85
CA LEU A 381 13.90 -3.98 -11.22
C LEU A 381 12.65 -4.67 -11.76
N PHE A 382 11.53 -4.46 -11.10
CA PHE A 382 10.25 -5.06 -11.49
C PHE A 382 9.71 -4.46 -12.78
N MET A 383 9.82 -3.15 -13.00
CA MET A 383 9.45 -2.53 -14.28
C MET A 383 10.30 -3.05 -15.45
N VAL A 384 11.61 -3.19 -15.27
CA VAL A 384 12.47 -3.82 -16.30
C VAL A 384 12.07 -5.28 -16.50
N GLY A 385 11.80 -6.01 -15.42
CA GLY A 385 11.29 -7.38 -15.47
C GLY A 385 9.99 -7.52 -16.26
N SER A 386 9.06 -6.56 -16.13
CA SER A 386 7.81 -6.56 -16.91
C SER A 386 8.05 -6.32 -18.41
N ALA A 387 9.03 -5.49 -18.77
CA ALA A 387 9.40 -5.28 -20.16
C ALA A 387 10.00 -6.57 -20.76
N VAL A 388 10.89 -7.24 -20.02
CA VAL A 388 11.46 -8.54 -20.41
C VAL A 388 10.36 -9.59 -20.55
N LEU A 389 9.43 -9.69 -19.60
CA LEU A 389 8.29 -10.60 -19.70
C LEU A 389 7.45 -10.31 -20.96
N GLY A 390 7.16 -9.04 -21.23
CA GLY A 390 6.42 -8.63 -22.43
C GLY A 390 7.12 -9.06 -23.72
N ILE A 391 8.45 -8.85 -23.83
CA ILE A 391 9.23 -9.28 -24.99
C ILE A 391 9.20 -10.80 -25.15
N VAL A 392 9.44 -11.55 -24.07
CA VAL A 392 9.45 -13.02 -24.12
C VAL A 392 8.06 -13.54 -24.51
N CYS A 393 7.00 -13.07 -23.87
CA CYS A 393 5.65 -13.54 -24.13
C CYS A 393 5.16 -13.19 -25.54
N LEU A 394 5.36 -11.95 -26.01
CA LEU A 394 4.79 -11.47 -27.26
C LEU A 394 5.67 -11.78 -28.49
N SER A 395 7.01 -11.77 -28.34
CA SER A 395 7.94 -11.94 -29.46
C SER A 395 8.58 -13.32 -29.54
N VAL A 396 8.73 -14.03 -28.42
CA VAL A 396 9.37 -15.36 -28.40
C VAL A 396 8.35 -16.49 -28.29
N LEU A 397 7.36 -16.35 -27.40
CA LEU A 397 6.27 -17.32 -27.22
C LEU A 397 5.05 -17.04 -28.11
N GLU A 398 5.08 -15.93 -28.86
CA GLU A 398 4.01 -15.49 -29.78
C GLU A 398 2.61 -15.45 -29.15
N LEU A 399 2.54 -15.17 -27.83
CA LEU A 399 1.28 -15.01 -27.13
C LEU A 399 0.58 -13.72 -27.58
N SER A 400 -0.75 -13.77 -27.62
CA SER A 400 -1.56 -12.57 -27.87
C SER A 400 -1.55 -11.62 -26.67
N ILE A 401 -1.84 -10.33 -26.89
CA ILE A 401 -1.92 -9.36 -25.78
C ILE A 401 -3.00 -9.77 -24.75
N PRO A 402 -4.20 -10.25 -25.14
CA PRO A 402 -5.17 -10.78 -24.19
C PRO A 402 -4.65 -11.98 -23.38
N GLN A 403 -3.89 -12.89 -24.00
CA GLN A 403 -3.26 -14.01 -23.29
C GLN A 403 -2.21 -13.53 -22.29
N LEU A 404 -1.43 -12.49 -22.64
CA LEU A 404 -0.52 -11.84 -21.69
C LEU A 404 -1.31 -11.25 -20.51
N PHE A 405 -2.43 -10.58 -20.73
CA PHE A 405 -3.27 -10.04 -19.64
C PHE A 405 -3.85 -11.14 -18.73
N LEU A 406 -4.27 -12.27 -19.30
CA LEU A 406 -4.69 -13.45 -18.52
C LEU A 406 -3.53 -14.03 -17.71
N LEU A 407 -2.33 -14.12 -18.29
CA LEU A 407 -1.12 -14.54 -17.59
C LEU A 407 -0.81 -13.59 -16.42
N LEU A 408 -0.88 -12.27 -16.62
CA LEU A 408 -0.69 -11.29 -15.55
C LEU A 408 -1.70 -11.45 -14.41
N ALA A 409 -2.98 -11.70 -14.74
CA ALA A 409 -4.02 -11.95 -13.74
C ALA A 409 -3.74 -13.23 -12.92
N ALA A 410 -3.30 -14.31 -13.60
CA ALA A 410 -2.92 -15.57 -12.96
C ALA A 410 -1.66 -15.43 -12.09
N LEU A 411 -0.61 -14.76 -12.59
CA LEU A 411 0.60 -14.47 -11.82
C LEU A 411 0.26 -13.61 -10.59
N ASN A 412 -0.62 -12.62 -10.72
CA ASN A 412 -1.06 -11.81 -9.60
C ASN A 412 -1.78 -12.65 -8.53
N LEU A 413 -2.61 -13.62 -8.95
CA LEU A 413 -3.25 -14.53 -8.01
C LEU A 413 -2.23 -15.38 -7.23
N LEU A 414 -1.21 -15.90 -7.92
CA LEU A 414 -0.15 -16.68 -7.30
C LEU A 414 0.66 -15.84 -6.29
N VAL A 415 1.05 -14.62 -6.68
CA VAL A 415 1.77 -13.69 -5.80
C VAL A 415 0.91 -13.27 -4.61
N ALA A 416 -0.38 -12.97 -4.82
CA ALA A 416 -1.32 -12.64 -3.76
C ALA A 416 -1.42 -13.78 -2.73
N CYS A 417 -1.67 -15.01 -3.20
CA CYS A 417 -1.73 -16.20 -2.35
C CYS A 417 -0.42 -16.40 -1.58
N TYR A 418 0.73 -16.25 -2.22
CA TYR A 418 2.04 -16.35 -1.57
C TYR A 418 2.19 -15.30 -0.46
N LEU A 419 1.94 -14.02 -0.76
CA LEU A 419 2.06 -12.93 0.20
C LEU A 419 1.13 -13.12 1.41
N PHE A 420 -0.11 -13.54 1.18
CA PHE A 420 -1.12 -13.74 2.23
C PHE A 420 -0.82 -14.94 3.13
N ILE A 421 -0.26 -16.02 2.56
CA ILE A 421 0.22 -17.15 3.37
C ILE A 421 1.43 -16.73 4.22
N GLN A 422 2.33 -15.91 3.67
CA GLN A 422 3.55 -15.47 4.35
C GLN A 422 3.30 -14.44 5.46
N VAL A 423 2.24 -13.63 5.33
CA VAL A 423 1.97 -12.48 6.20
C VAL A 423 0.56 -12.63 6.79
N PRO A 424 0.40 -13.40 7.90
CA PRO A 424 -0.91 -13.68 8.47
C PRO A 424 -1.72 -12.44 8.82
N ILE A 425 -1.04 -11.34 9.17
CA ILE A 425 -1.70 -10.08 9.52
C ILE A 425 -2.61 -9.58 8.39
N PHE A 426 -2.27 -9.78 7.11
CA PHE A 426 -3.14 -9.37 5.99
C PHE A 426 -4.44 -10.16 5.96
N VAL A 427 -4.38 -11.48 6.15
CA VAL A 427 -5.57 -12.35 6.14
C VAL A 427 -6.40 -12.16 7.41
N VAL A 428 -5.77 -12.13 8.59
CA VAL A 428 -6.50 -11.89 9.85
C VAL A 428 -7.24 -10.56 9.75
N ARG A 429 -6.54 -9.49 9.37
CA ARG A 429 -7.13 -8.16 9.24
C ARG A 429 -8.21 -8.10 8.17
N PHE A 430 -8.05 -8.80 7.05
CA PHE A 430 -9.07 -8.87 6.01
C PHE A 430 -10.33 -9.59 6.49
N LEU A 431 -10.20 -10.77 7.08
CA LEU A 431 -11.33 -11.53 7.63
C LEU A 431 -12.07 -10.69 8.67
N VAL A 432 -11.31 -10.07 9.56
CA VAL A 432 -11.82 -9.14 10.56
C VAL A 432 -12.55 -7.97 9.94
N TRP A 433 -11.95 -7.31 8.94
CA TRP A 433 -12.56 -6.16 8.26
C TRP A 433 -13.88 -6.58 7.60
N MET A 434 -13.90 -7.73 6.91
CA MET A 434 -15.09 -8.29 6.28
C MET A 434 -16.18 -8.61 7.32
N ILE A 435 -15.81 -9.24 8.43
CA ILE A 435 -16.75 -9.58 9.51
C ILE A 435 -17.34 -8.32 10.15
N THR A 436 -16.51 -7.31 10.42
CA THR A 436 -16.92 -6.05 11.08
C THR A 436 -17.65 -5.07 10.16
N HIS A 437 -17.63 -5.26 8.83
CA HIS A 437 -18.37 -4.40 7.89
C HIS A 437 -19.58 -5.11 7.29
N THR A 438 -19.55 -6.43 7.16
CA THR A 438 -20.63 -7.21 6.52
C THR A 438 -21.54 -7.89 7.54
N ILE A 439 -21.00 -8.39 8.66
CA ILE A 439 -21.75 -9.23 9.60
C ILE A 439 -22.14 -8.48 10.87
N TYR A 440 -21.23 -7.67 11.44
CA TYR A 440 -21.43 -7.03 12.74
C TYR A 440 -21.27 -5.53 12.68
N ARG A 441 -22.07 -4.78 13.45
CA ARG A 441 -21.84 -3.34 13.65
C ARG A 441 -21.17 -3.13 14.99
N VAL A 442 -19.83 -3.16 14.98
CA VAL A 442 -19.04 -3.09 16.22
C VAL A 442 -18.85 -1.63 16.65
N LYS A 443 -19.30 -1.32 17.87
CA LYS A 443 -18.94 -0.08 18.57
C LYS A 443 -17.74 -0.34 19.45
N HIS A 444 -16.88 0.66 19.55
CA HIS A 444 -15.67 0.58 20.36
C HIS A 444 -15.69 1.67 21.42
N LYS A 445 -15.41 1.31 22.67
CA LYS A 445 -15.25 2.25 23.78
C LYS A 445 -13.87 2.08 24.41
N ASN A 446 -13.28 3.20 24.78
CA ASN A 446 -12.10 3.25 25.64
C ASN A 446 -10.84 2.49 25.14
N LEU A 447 -10.74 2.22 23.83
CA LEU A 447 -9.57 1.54 23.23
C LEU A 447 -8.24 2.30 23.38
N HIS A 448 -8.26 3.57 23.78
CA HIS A 448 -7.06 4.36 24.04
C HIS A 448 -6.27 3.86 25.26
N HIS A 449 -6.87 3.01 26.10
CA HIS A 449 -6.19 2.30 27.19
C HIS A 449 -5.24 1.20 26.70
N LEU A 450 -5.33 0.80 25.42
CA LEU A 450 -4.44 -0.22 24.86
C LEU A 450 -3.05 0.37 24.55
N PRO A 451 -1.96 -0.25 25.03
CA PRO A 451 -0.63 0.31 24.90
C PRO A 451 -0.09 0.17 23.48
N GLU A 452 0.38 1.30 22.92
CA GLU A 452 1.05 1.34 21.62
C GLU A 452 2.43 0.67 21.64
N LYS A 453 3.08 0.59 22.82
CA LYS A 453 4.42 0.02 23.02
C LYS A 453 4.49 -0.74 24.34
N GLY A 454 5.43 -1.69 24.43
CA GLY A 454 5.61 -2.53 25.63
C GLY A 454 4.62 -3.71 25.69
N GLY A 455 4.93 -4.68 26.54
CA GLY A 455 4.09 -5.86 26.75
C GLY A 455 2.89 -5.56 27.63
N ALA A 456 1.76 -6.21 27.37
CA ALA A 456 0.54 -6.08 28.17
C ALA A 456 -0.30 -7.35 28.10
N LEU A 457 -1.01 -7.63 29.19
CA LEU A 457 -1.92 -8.77 29.30
C LEU A 457 -3.37 -8.28 29.19
N ILE A 458 -4.08 -8.72 28.13
CA ILE A 458 -5.51 -8.49 27.98
C ILE A 458 -6.26 -9.65 28.63
N VAL A 459 -7.26 -9.31 29.42
CA VAL A 459 -8.15 -10.26 30.08
C VAL A 459 -9.58 -9.97 29.64
N CYS A 460 -10.24 -10.95 29.02
CA CYS A 460 -11.55 -10.76 28.41
C CYS A 460 -12.50 -11.92 28.70
N ASN A 461 -13.80 -11.65 28.69
CA ASN A 461 -14.85 -12.67 28.73
C ASN A 461 -14.89 -13.49 27.42
N HIS A 462 -15.37 -14.74 27.49
CA HIS A 462 -15.36 -15.69 26.37
C HIS A 462 -16.77 -16.16 25.96
N VAL A 463 -17.32 -15.51 24.93
CA VAL A 463 -18.70 -15.67 24.47
C VAL A 463 -18.79 -16.49 23.18
N SER A 464 -17.84 -16.35 22.25
CA SER A 464 -17.89 -16.99 20.93
C SER A 464 -16.50 -17.36 20.40
N TYR A 465 -16.46 -18.30 19.46
CA TYR A 465 -15.26 -18.55 18.64
C TYR A 465 -14.77 -17.30 17.87
N MET A 466 -15.62 -16.29 17.72
CA MET A 466 -15.30 -15.03 17.05
C MET A 466 -14.55 -14.03 17.94
N ASP A 467 -14.45 -14.26 19.26
CA ASP A 467 -13.90 -13.31 20.23
C ASP A 467 -12.46 -12.91 19.88
N ALA A 468 -11.60 -13.89 19.57
CA ALA A 468 -10.21 -13.63 19.23
C ALA A 468 -10.07 -12.79 17.95
N LEU A 469 -10.95 -13.00 16.97
CA LEU A 469 -10.97 -12.20 15.73
C LEU A 469 -11.46 -10.78 16.02
N LEU A 470 -12.53 -10.62 16.80
CA LEU A 470 -13.08 -9.31 17.18
C LEU A 470 -12.09 -8.49 18.03
N LEU A 471 -11.40 -9.11 18.99
CA LEU A 471 -10.37 -8.43 19.78
C LEU A 471 -9.17 -8.03 18.92
N SER A 472 -8.75 -8.90 17.99
CA SER A 472 -7.70 -8.56 17.01
C SER A 472 -8.08 -7.38 16.12
N ALA A 473 -9.36 -7.17 15.86
CA ALA A 473 -9.87 -6.05 15.08
C ALA A 473 -9.62 -4.71 15.74
N VAL A 474 -9.93 -4.65 17.03
CA VAL A 474 -9.94 -3.39 17.77
C VAL A 474 -8.58 -3.02 18.29
N CYS A 475 -7.72 -4.01 18.50
CA CYS A 475 -6.38 -3.76 19.00
C CYS A 475 -5.50 -3.18 17.89
N PRO A 476 -4.71 -2.13 18.18
CA PRO A 476 -3.80 -1.53 17.20
C PRO A 476 -2.62 -2.46 16.85
N ARG A 477 -2.39 -3.51 17.64
CA ARG A 477 -1.25 -4.42 17.56
C ARG A 477 -1.75 -5.86 17.47
N LEU A 478 -0.96 -6.73 16.85
CA LEU A 478 -1.27 -8.17 16.80
C LEU A 478 -1.27 -8.74 18.22
N ILE A 479 -2.39 -9.35 18.60
CA ILE A 479 -2.57 -10.03 19.89
C ILE A 479 -2.13 -11.48 19.74
N ARG A 480 -1.34 -11.97 20.69
CA ARG A 480 -1.03 -13.39 20.82
C ARG A 480 -2.07 -14.03 21.74
N PHE A 481 -2.91 -14.90 21.18
CA PHE A 481 -3.95 -15.58 21.95
C PHE A 481 -3.44 -16.89 22.52
N VAL A 482 -3.80 -17.15 23.77
CA VAL A 482 -3.73 -18.50 24.33
C VAL A 482 -4.96 -19.27 23.86
N MET A 483 -4.76 -20.40 23.19
CA MET A 483 -5.83 -21.16 22.53
C MET A 483 -5.68 -22.67 22.75
N GLU A 484 -6.80 -23.39 22.83
CA GLU A 484 -6.77 -24.86 23.00
C GLU A 484 -5.98 -25.55 21.87
N GLU A 485 -5.18 -26.54 22.24
CA GLU A 485 -4.17 -27.15 21.39
C GLU A 485 -4.75 -27.83 20.13
N ASP A 486 -5.93 -28.43 20.24
CA ASP A 486 -6.59 -29.09 19.10
C ASP A 486 -7.01 -28.08 18.04
N TYR A 487 -7.57 -26.94 18.44
CA TYR A 487 -7.90 -25.86 17.52
C TYR A 487 -6.62 -25.22 16.94
N ALA A 488 -5.56 -25.13 17.73
CA ALA A 488 -4.28 -24.54 17.30
C ALA A 488 -3.56 -25.41 16.27
N ASN A 489 -3.80 -26.72 16.30
CA ASN A 489 -3.14 -27.69 15.44
C ASN A 489 -3.99 -28.19 14.26
N LEU A 490 -5.17 -27.60 14.01
CA LEU A 490 -5.99 -27.93 12.84
C LEU A 490 -5.16 -27.85 11.53
N PRO A 491 -5.08 -28.92 10.71
CA PRO A 491 -4.12 -29.03 9.60
C PRO A 491 -4.05 -27.84 8.63
N PRO A 492 -5.17 -27.24 8.16
CA PRO A 492 -5.08 -26.08 7.25
C PRO A 492 -4.67 -24.78 7.97
N LEU A 493 -4.98 -24.65 9.26
CA LEU A 493 -4.78 -23.42 10.03
C LEU A 493 -3.50 -23.41 10.85
N ARG A 494 -2.92 -24.57 11.15
CA ARG A 494 -1.76 -24.73 12.05
C ARG A 494 -0.59 -23.83 11.69
N ARG A 495 -0.21 -23.80 10.41
CA ARG A 495 0.92 -22.96 9.93
C ARG A 495 0.60 -21.48 10.08
N PHE A 496 -0.64 -21.10 9.83
CA PHE A 496 -1.12 -19.73 9.92
C PHE A 496 -1.16 -19.25 11.37
N LEU A 497 -1.79 -20.02 12.26
CA LEU A 497 -1.92 -19.70 13.69
C LEU A 497 -0.55 -19.64 14.38
N LYS A 498 0.36 -20.56 14.04
CA LYS A 498 1.75 -20.51 14.53
C LYS A 498 2.47 -19.22 14.10
N ARG A 499 2.27 -18.76 12.86
CA ARG A 499 2.85 -17.49 12.39
C ARG A 499 2.15 -16.26 12.99
N ALA A 500 0.88 -16.36 13.32
CA ALA A 500 0.13 -15.32 14.03
C ALA A 500 0.54 -15.20 15.52
N GLY A 501 1.37 -16.13 16.02
CA GLY A 501 1.85 -16.12 17.40
C GLY A 501 0.83 -16.66 18.40
N VAL A 502 -0.10 -17.51 17.96
CA VAL A 502 -1.02 -18.24 18.85
C VAL A 502 -0.24 -19.20 19.73
N ILE A 503 -0.54 -19.19 21.02
CA ILE A 503 0.11 -19.97 22.06
C ILE A 503 -0.82 -21.16 22.40
N PRO A 504 -0.49 -22.39 21.98
CA PRO A 504 -1.33 -23.54 22.26
C PRO A 504 -1.25 -23.94 23.74
N ILE A 505 -2.39 -24.23 24.36
CA ILE A 505 -2.49 -24.77 25.71
C ILE A 505 -3.46 -25.95 25.72
N SER A 506 -3.26 -26.93 26.60
CA SER A 506 -4.24 -27.99 26.83
C SER A 506 -4.38 -28.22 28.32
N ALA A 507 -5.61 -28.17 28.83
CA ALA A 507 -5.89 -28.32 30.25
C ALA A 507 -5.52 -29.72 30.80
N GLU A 508 -5.49 -30.73 29.93
CA GLU A 508 -5.26 -32.13 30.29
C GLU A 508 -3.77 -32.48 30.47
N ARG A 509 -2.86 -31.68 29.90
CA ARG A 509 -1.42 -32.00 29.82
C ARG A 509 -0.56 -30.98 30.57
N ARG A 510 0.04 -31.38 31.70
CA ARG A 510 0.93 -30.49 32.50
C ARG A 510 2.09 -29.88 31.71
N ASN A 511 2.67 -30.64 30.77
CA ASN A 511 3.81 -30.16 29.97
C ASN A 511 3.42 -29.02 29.02
N THR A 512 2.21 -29.05 28.45
CA THR A 512 1.73 -28.03 27.50
C THR A 512 1.38 -26.75 28.24
N ILE A 513 0.80 -26.86 29.45
CA ILE A 513 0.58 -25.72 30.35
C ILE A 513 1.88 -25.00 30.69
N ARG A 514 2.92 -25.73 31.11
CA ARG A 514 4.23 -25.13 31.44
C ARG A 514 4.85 -24.43 30.24
N ARG A 515 4.76 -25.04 29.06
CA ARG A 515 5.24 -24.46 27.81
C ARG A 515 4.48 -23.19 27.44
N ALA A 516 3.16 -23.20 27.53
CA ALA A 516 2.32 -22.04 27.23
C ALA A 516 2.69 -20.85 28.14
N PHE A 517 2.88 -21.08 29.45
CA PHE A 517 3.32 -20.02 30.35
C PHE A 517 4.68 -19.43 29.99
N ASN A 518 5.65 -20.26 29.60
CA ASN A 518 6.96 -19.78 29.15
C ASN A 518 6.83 -18.96 27.84
N GLU A 519 6.00 -19.40 26.89
CA GLU A 519 5.76 -18.68 25.64
C GLU A 519 5.03 -17.34 25.88
N VAL A 520 4.12 -17.28 26.85
CA VAL A 520 3.46 -16.02 27.29
C VAL A 520 4.49 -15.05 27.89
N GLU A 521 5.34 -15.52 28.79
CA GLU A 521 6.40 -14.72 29.42
C GLU A 521 7.39 -14.17 28.38
N GLN A 522 7.81 -15.02 27.44
CA GLN A 522 8.66 -14.60 26.33
C GLN A 522 7.96 -13.54 25.47
N ALA A 523 6.70 -13.77 25.10
CA ALA A 523 5.94 -12.81 24.31
C ALA A 523 5.81 -11.45 25.02
N LEU A 524 5.49 -11.44 26.31
CA LEU A 524 5.34 -10.22 27.11
C LEU A 524 6.68 -9.48 27.25
N SER A 525 7.80 -10.19 27.45
CA SER A 525 9.13 -9.58 27.57
C SER A 525 9.67 -9.04 26.23
N GLU A 526 9.35 -9.68 25.11
CA GLU A 526 9.53 -9.15 23.75
C GLU A 526 8.62 -7.95 23.45
N GLY A 527 7.75 -7.59 24.41
CA GLY A 527 6.88 -6.45 24.35
C GLY A 527 5.58 -6.71 23.60
N HIS A 528 5.18 -7.94 23.33
CA HIS A 528 3.90 -8.25 22.66
C HIS A 528 2.69 -8.13 23.59
N ILE A 529 1.51 -7.97 22.99
CA ILE A 529 0.23 -8.08 23.71
C ILE A 529 -0.19 -9.54 23.71
N VAL A 530 -0.47 -10.07 24.89
CA VAL A 530 -1.04 -11.42 25.06
C VAL A 530 -2.47 -11.28 25.54
N CYS A 531 -3.40 -12.04 24.97
CA CYS A 531 -4.78 -12.11 25.45
C CYS A 531 -5.07 -13.51 26.01
N ILE A 532 -5.67 -13.52 27.19
CA ILE A 532 -6.18 -14.72 27.84
C ILE A 532 -7.68 -14.59 28.08
N PHE A 533 -8.37 -15.71 27.87
CA PHE A 533 -9.76 -15.90 28.25
C PHE A 533 -9.77 -16.76 29.52
N PRO A 534 -9.72 -16.16 30.71
CA PRO A 534 -9.52 -16.91 31.97
C PRO A 534 -10.69 -17.81 32.34
N GLU A 535 -11.83 -17.75 31.63
CA GLU A 535 -12.96 -18.68 31.77
C GLU A 535 -12.60 -20.13 31.33
N GLY A 536 -11.59 -20.31 30.47
CA GLY A 536 -11.13 -21.62 29.98
C GLY A 536 -12.08 -22.35 29.03
N ARG A 537 -13.36 -21.94 28.98
CA ARG A 537 -14.40 -22.47 28.10
C ARG A 537 -15.34 -21.36 27.65
N LEU A 538 -16.04 -21.59 26.55
CA LEU A 538 -17.12 -20.70 26.08
C LEU A 538 -18.32 -20.78 27.03
N THR A 539 -18.96 -19.64 27.26
CA THR A 539 -20.23 -19.59 28.00
C THR A 539 -21.33 -20.43 27.36
N ALA A 540 -22.14 -21.08 28.20
CA ALA A 540 -23.24 -21.96 27.79
C ALA A 540 -24.62 -21.26 27.85
N ASP A 541 -24.75 -20.20 28.63
CA ASP A 541 -25.99 -19.47 28.92
C ASP A 541 -25.88 -17.96 28.62
N GLY A 542 -24.69 -17.48 28.26
CA GLY A 542 -24.40 -16.07 28.01
C GLY A 542 -23.89 -15.34 29.26
N GLU A 543 -23.78 -16.02 30.39
CA GLU A 543 -23.18 -15.49 31.61
C GLU A 543 -21.67 -15.71 31.66
N MET A 544 -20.98 -14.83 32.40
CA MET A 544 -19.53 -14.92 32.57
C MET A 544 -19.19 -16.06 33.53
N ASN A 545 -18.32 -16.99 33.12
CA ASN A 545 -17.84 -18.03 34.02
C ASN A 545 -16.82 -17.49 35.01
N GLU A 546 -16.55 -18.27 36.06
CA GLU A 546 -15.47 -18.01 37.01
C GLU A 546 -14.10 -17.98 36.30
N PHE A 547 -13.24 -17.05 36.71
CA PHE A 547 -11.90 -16.93 36.17
C PHE A 547 -10.93 -17.90 36.85
N MET A 548 -10.14 -18.60 36.06
CA MET A 548 -9.11 -19.51 36.54
C MET A 548 -7.85 -18.76 37.03
N ARG A 549 -7.17 -19.32 38.03
CA ARG A 549 -5.95 -18.76 38.66
C ARG A 549 -4.71 -18.72 37.75
N GLY A 550 -4.80 -19.20 36.51
CA GLY A 550 -3.68 -19.24 35.58
C GLY A 550 -3.10 -17.86 35.29
N MET A 551 -3.94 -16.82 35.32
CA MET A 551 -3.50 -15.43 35.16
C MET A 551 -2.57 -14.97 36.29
N ASP A 552 -2.87 -15.31 37.55
CA ASP A 552 -2.04 -14.90 38.69
C ASP A 552 -0.60 -15.45 38.57
N ILE A 553 -0.46 -16.64 37.97
CA ILE A 553 0.85 -17.27 37.72
C ILE A 553 1.63 -16.48 36.66
N VAL A 554 0.95 -16.04 35.58
CA VAL A 554 1.57 -15.21 34.53
C VAL A 554 2.05 -13.89 35.12
N LEU A 555 1.20 -13.22 35.90
CA LEU A 555 1.51 -11.89 36.44
C LEU A 555 2.66 -11.90 37.45
N ARG A 556 2.79 -12.97 38.23
CA ARG A 556 3.93 -13.16 39.14
C ARG A 556 5.26 -13.31 38.40
N ARG A 557 5.25 -13.90 37.19
CA ARG A 557 6.47 -14.09 36.38
C ARG A 557 6.77 -12.88 35.50
N SER A 558 5.73 -12.23 35.00
CA SER A 558 5.83 -11.10 34.08
C SER A 558 4.96 -9.94 34.58
N PRO A 559 5.53 -9.00 35.36
CA PRO A 559 4.80 -7.86 35.86
C PRO A 559 4.57 -6.85 34.72
N VAL A 560 3.48 -7.04 33.97
CA VAL A 560 3.04 -6.17 32.89
C VAL A 560 1.66 -5.55 33.20
N PRO A 561 1.32 -4.38 32.63
CA PRO A 561 -0.02 -3.81 32.74
C PRO A 561 -1.11 -4.80 32.29
N VAL A 562 -2.18 -4.91 33.08
CA VAL A 562 -3.31 -5.81 32.81
C VAL A 562 -4.53 -5.01 32.39
N ILE A 563 -5.09 -5.31 31.23
CA ILE A 563 -6.16 -4.51 30.63
C ILE A 563 -7.45 -5.36 30.62
N PRO A 564 -8.45 -5.01 31.44
CA PRO A 564 -9.74 -5.67 31.40
C PRO A 564 -10.47 -5.26 30.12
N MET A 565 -11.02 -6.22 29.40
CA MET A 565 -11.86 -5.98 28.22
C MET A 565 -13.16 -6.76 28.33
N ALA A 566 -14.23 -6.18 27.80
CA ALA A 566 -15.52 -6.85 27.71
C ALA A 566 -16.05 -6.83 26.27
N ILE A 567 -16.54 -7.98 25.83
CA ILE A 567 -17.33 -8.17 24.60
C ILE A 567 -18.80 -8.27 24.99
N LYS A 568 -19.63 -7.39 24.42
CA LYS A 568 -21.07 -7.27 24.69
C LYS A 568 -21.89 -7.49 23.43
N GLY A 569 -23.08 -8.06 23.57
CA GLY A 569 -24.03 -8.22 22.46
C GLY A 569 -23.74 -9.39 21.52
N LEU A 570 -22.81 -10.28 21.90
CA LEU A 570 -22.38 -11.39 21.04
C LEU A 570 -23.17 -12.68 21.28
N TRP A 571 -23.82 -12.79 22.45
CA TRP A 571 -24.72 -13.91 22.76
C TRP A 571 -25.94 -13.92 21.84
N GLY A 572 -26.31 -15.10 21.30
CA GLY A 572 -27.38 -15.23 20.30
C GLY A 572 -26.92 -15.03 18.85
N SER A 573 -25.63 -14.81 18.61
CA SER A 573 -25.05 -14.80 17.26
C SER A 573 -24.83 -16.23 16.72
N TYR A 574 -24.70 -16.38 15.39
CA TYR A 574 -24.51 -17.67 14.72
C TYR A 574 -23.27 -18.46 15.23
N PHE A 575 -22.25 -17.75 15.71
CA PHE A 575 -21.01 -18.35 16.22
C PHE A 575 -21.02 -18.55 17.75
N SER A 576 -22.14 -18.26 18.44
CA SER A 576 -22.34 -18.55 19.86
C SER A 576 -23.00 -19.92 20.06
N ARG A 577 -22.91 -20.49 21.27
CA ARG A 577 -23.57 -21.76 21.64
C ARG A 577 -25.07 -21.62 21.94
N TYR A 578 -25.69 -20.47 21.63
CA TYR A 578 -27.10 -20.20 21.92
C TYR A 578 -28.09 -21.26 21.36
N LYS A 579 -27.75 -21.92 20.25
CA LYS A 579 -28.55 -23.03 19.66
C LYS A 579 -27.96 -24.43 19.93
N GLY A 580 -27.17 -24.59 20.98
CA GLY A 580 -26.51 -25.85 21.35
C GLY A 580 -25.05 -25.88 20.93
N SER A 581 -24.76 -26.02 19.63
CA SER A 581 -23.38 -25.94 19.12
C SER A 581 -23.18 -24.71 18.22
N ALA A 582 -21.97 -24.16 18.22
CA ALA A 582 -21.66 -23.01 17.36
C ALA A 582 -21.81 -23.40 15.88
N CYS A 583 -22.26 -22.44 15.05
CA CYS A 583 -22.50 -22.63 13.61
C CYS A 583 -23.69 -23.56 13.25
N GLN A 584 -24.60 -23.88 14.18
CA GLN A 584 -25.84 -24.59 13.83
C GLN A 584 -26.99 -23.63 13.45
N GLY A 585 -27.65 -23.93 12.32
CA GLY A 585 -28.82 -23.21 11.80
C GLY A 585 -28.52 -22.24 10.65
N ARG A 586 -29.51 -21.43 10.24
CA ARG A 586 -29.31 -20.31 9.30
C ARG A 586 -28.83 -19.06 10.06
N PRO A 587 -27.92 -18.25 9.51
CA PRO A 587 -27.46 -17.02 10.14
C PRO A 587 -28.66 -16.07 10.34
N SER A 588 -29.09 -15.90 11.59
CA SER A 588 -30.36 -15.23 11.93
C SER A 588 -30.19 -13.79 12.45
N ARG A 589 -28.96 -13.27 12.52
CA ARG A 589 -28.69 -11.87 12.95
C ARG A 589 -27.52 -11.24 12.19
N PHE A 590 -27.72 -10.94 10.92
CA PHE A 590 -26.86 -9.98 10.20
C PHE A 590 -27.02 -8.58 10.84
N TRP A 591 -25.91 -7.84 10.93
CA TRP A 591 -25.81 -6.52 11.58
C TRP A 591 -26.11 -6.51 13.09
N SER A 592 -25.77 -7.59 13.80
CA SER A 592 -25.83 -7.57 15.27
C SER A 592 -24.96 -6.44 15.81
N ARG A 593 -25.52 -5.65 16.73
CA ARG A 593 -24.77 -4.60 17.44
C ARG A 593 -23.89 -5.29 18.47
N ILE A 594 -22.59 -5.09 18.36
CA ILE A 594 -21.60 -5.57 19.33
C ILE A 594 -20.90 -4.35 19.89
N GLU A 595 -20.57 -4.38 21.18
CA GLU A 595 -19.69 -3.38 21.79
C GLU A 595 -18.47 -4.06 22.39
N ILE A 596 -17.30 -3.51 22.08
CA ILE A 596 -16.04 -3.91 22.70
C ILE A 596 -15.53 -2.72 23.50
N GLU A 597 -15.34 -2.94 24.80
CA GLU A 597 -14.92 -1.91 25.73
C GLU A 597 -13.65 -2.34 26.47
N ALA A 598 -12.66 -1.44 26.51
CA ALA A 598 -11.44 -1.61 27.28
C ALA A 598 -11.47 -0.75 28.55
N GLY A 599 -11.32 -1.36 29.71
CA GLY A 599 -11.21 -0.63 30.98
C GLY A 599 -9.82 -0.06 31.20
N GLU A 600 -9.67 0.69 32.29
CA GLU A 600 -8.40 1.27 32.70
C GLU A 600 -7.36 0.19 32.99
N PRO A 601 -6.09 0.37 32.57
CA PRO A 601 -5.02 -0.56 32.86
C PRO A 601 -4.80 -0.71 34.38
N VAL A 602 -4.79 -1.94 34.86
CA VAL A 602 -4.49 -2.29 36.25
C VAL A 602 -2.99 -2.55 36.38
N ASN A 603 -2.39 -1.99 37.44
CA ASN A 603 -0.99 -2.22 37.75
C ASN A 603 -0.77 -3.71 38.07
N PRO A 604 0.28 -4.37 37.54
CA PRO A 604 0.57 -5.78 37.81
C PRO A 604 0.62 -6.18 39.30
N GLN A 605 0.94 -5.25 40.20
CA GLN A 605 0.98 -5.52 41.64
C GLN A 605 -0.42 -5.68 42.26
N ASP A 606 -1.42 -4.98 41.70
CA ASP A 606 -2.80 -4.98 42.18
C ASP A 606 -3.66 -6.00 41.43
N ALA A 607 -3.25 -6.36 40.21
CA ALA A 607 -3.99 -7.26 39.33
C ALA A 607 -4.02 -8.69 39.88
N ASN A 608 -5.23 -9.17 40.19
CA ASN A 608 -5.49 -10.54 40.59
C ASN A 608 -6.80 -11.05 39.97
N THR A 609 -6.98 -12.38 39.98
CA THR A 609 -8.16 -13.05 39.39
C THR A 609 -9.50 -12.43 39.81
N GLN A 610 -9.70 -12.14 41.09
CA GLN A 610 -10.97 -11.60 41.60
C GLN A 610 -11.23 -10.17 41.12
N LEU A 611 -10.21 -9.31 41.19
CA LEU A 611 -10.31 -7.93 40.75
C LEU A 611 -10.58 -7.85 39.23
N MET A 612 -9.87 -8.66 38.45
CA MET A 612 -10.03 -8.68 36.99
C MET A 612 -11.40 -9.23 36.59
N HIS A 613 -11.91 -10.26 37.26
CA HIS A 613 -13.26 -10.76 37.05
C HIS A 613 -14.29 -9.66 37.32
N LYS A 614 -14.20 -8.97 38.47
CA LYS A 614 -15.10 -7.87 38.83
C LYS A 614 -15.07 -6.74 37.79
N LYS A 615 -13.88 -6.28 37.38
CA LYS A 615 -13.74 -5.22 36.36
C LYS A 615 -14.32 -5.63 35.01
N VAL A 616 -14.09 -6.86 34.55
CA VAL A 616 -14.63 -7.34 33.27
C VAL A 616 -16.16 -7.48 33.34
N ALA A 617 -16.71 -7.93 34.48
CA ALA A 617 -18.15 -8.00 34.72
C ALA A 617 -18.80 -6.60 34.73
N GLU A 618 -18.21 -5.62 35.41
CA GLU A 618 -18.66 -4.22 35.43
C GLU A 618 -18.65 -3.61 34.01
N LEU A 619 -17.58 -3.87 33.25
CA LEU A 619 -17.50 -3.40 31.87
C LEU A 619 -18.59 -4.04 31.01
N ARG A 620 -18.81 -5.36 31.10
CA ARG A 620 -19.84 -6.07 30.32
C ARG A 620 -21.24 -5.53 30.64
N GLY A 621 -21.54 -5.34 31.93
CA GLY A 621 -22.89 -5.06 32.40
C GLY A 621 -23.87 -6.18 32.03
N ASP A 622 -25.14 -5.81 31.81
CA ASP A 622 -26.23 -6.74 31.50
C ASP A 622 -26.34 -7.09 30.00
N TRP A 623 -25.51 -6.46 29.16
CA TRP A 623 -25.59 -6.66 27.72
C TRP A 623 -24.78 -7.90 27.28
N ARG A 624 -25.46 -9.04 27.28
CA ARG A 624 -24.96 -10.34 26.81
C ARG A 624 -24.67 -10.35 25.31
#